data_AF-A0A8J6Y338-F1
#
_entry.id   AF-A0A8J6Y338-F1
#
_cell.length_a   1.000
_cell.length_b   1.000
_cell.length_c   1.000
_cell.angle_alpha   90.00
_cell.angle_beta   90.00
_cell.angle_gamma   90.00
#
_symmetry.space_group_name_H-M   'P 1'
#
loop_
_entity.id
_entity.type
_entity.pdbx_description
1 polymer ?
#
loop_
_entity_poly.entity_id
_entity_poly.type
_entity_poly.pdbx_seq_one_letter_code
_entity_poly.pdbx_strand_id
1 'polypeptide(L)'
;MRRVGMISMAVALVFGTACDLVDPARSTVQADADVFGNLLEAERSPDDSSQWIVRIQAGVPRALRAAEEEMGRPTPTVEKGLIVTVTVGPDAIVVAGDRPARLDEIDPGTEVVVIPVAGTTRMVGSTDLHLEAATLMDFATFRRWRLPNLASSEVIAAEDPAMINSSGVEIAPVPVGDGGVLYFTAHLRPPAKEGDGWHGVHREGLVIPGGDVGMRERSFRTELAGDGWTKPELVKFPGLDEATRVRVTWVEDDETACLVSVKTPDDLPWVGRATRSDPGAAWSTPEQLASLGNEAQDGVYLTGSRTKIVFVSKRGDRERSDLFLYDPKNEDSPMPLEPQICTVGSEWSPRTGPQGELFFCREDRQLIFKGGQVRALRLPGLHRFLFTQAAPTSDGRWIFFCMPKYRPLEPDQDIYVSRIGEDLSIGEPVPVDDWRP
;
A
#
# COMPACT_ATOMS: atom_id res chain seq x y z
N MET A 1 5.86 24.04 8.29
CA MET A 1 6.56 23.50 9.48
C MET A 1 5.82 23.90 10.76
N ARG A 2 5.00 22.99 11.31
CA ARG A 2 4.42 23.11 12.65
C ARG A 2 5.07 22.04 13.53
N ARG A 3 5.63 22.46 14.68
CA ARG A 3 6.00 21.59 15.81
C ARG A 3 4.73 20.87 16.34
N VAL A 4 4.96 19.83 17.16
CA VAL A 4 3.99 18.94 17.86
C VAL A 4 3.73 17.66 17.03
N GLY A 5 4.03 16.44 17.49
CA GLY A 5 3.65 15.87 18.78
C GLY A 5 4.74 15.18 19.58
N MET A 6 4.82 15.60 20.84
CA MET A 6 5.19 14.78 21.98
C MET A 6 4.32 13.51 21.95
N ILE A 7 4.88 12.37 21.55
CA ILE A 7 4.22 11.08 21.82
C ILE A 7 4.31 10.91 23.33
N SER A 8 3.23 11.27 24.02
CA SER A 8 2.96 10.68 25.33
C SER A 8 2.88 9.18 25.09
N MET A 9 3.94 8.47 25.42
CA MET A 9 3.95 7.02 25.51
C MET A 9 3.00 6.65 26.64
N ALA A 10 1.72 6.52 26.29
CA ALA A 10 0.73 5.98 27.19
C ALA A 10 0.91 4.45 27.22
N VAL A 11 1.90 3.98 27.98
CA VAL A 11 1.68 2.76 28.76
C VAL A 11 0.73 3.16 29.88
N ALA A 12 -0.52 3.45 29.54
CA ALA A 12 -1.54 3.86 30.48
C ALA A 12 -2.40 2.65 30.83
N LEU A 13 -1.79 1.67 31.51
CA LEU A 13 -2.54 0.81 32.42
C LEU A 13 -2.89 1.65 33.66
N VAL A 14 -3.79 2.62 33.51
CA VAL A 14 -4.37 3.35 34.64
C VAL A 14 -5.45 2.47 35.22
N PHE A 15 -5.07 1.65 36.20
CA PHE A 15 -6.02 0.91 37.03
C PHE A 15 -6.77 1.90 37.92
N GLY A 16 -7.94 2.33 37.46
CA GLY A 16 -8.93 2.97 38.32
C GLY A 16 -9.53 1.95 39.27
N THR A 17 -9.15 2.00 40.54
CA THR A 17 -9.81 1.27 41.63
C THR A 17 -11.21 1.82 41.84
N ALA A 18 -12.21 1.21 41.20
CA ALA A 18 -13.57 1.28 41.66
C ALA A 18 -13.86 0.00 42.44
N CYS A 19 -13.99 0.12 43.76
CA CYS A 19 -14.56 -0.91 44.61
C CYS A 19 -15.98 -1.20 44.11
N ASP A 20 -16.13 -2.21 43.26
CA ASP A 20 -17.42 -2.81 42.94
C ASP A 20 -17.34 -4.30 43.25
N LEU A 21 -18.10 -4.72 44.24
CA LEU A 21 -18.24 -6.09 44.72
C LEU A 21 -19.03 -6.88 43.66
N VAL A 22 -18.43 -7.14 42.50
CA VAL A 22 -19.09 -7.82 41.38
C VAL A 22 -18.12 -8.82 40.74
N ASP A 23 -18.64 -10.02 40.51
CA ASP A 23 -18.05 -11.18 39.83
C ASP A 23 -16.64 -10.99 39.20
N PRO A 24 -15.58 -11.63 39.73
CA PRO A 24 -14.23 -11.52 39.19
C PRO A 24 -14.07 -12.08 37.76
N ALA A 25 -15.07 -12.75 37.20
CA ALA A 25 -15.09 -13.16 35.79
C ALA A 25 -15.68 -12.09 34.83
N ARG A 26 -16.19 -10.96 35.36
CA ARG A 26 -16.81 -9.91 34.54
C ARG A 26 -15.75 -9.11 33.78
N SER A 27 -15.85 -9.12 32.45
CA SER A 27 -14.93 -8.36 31.60
C SER A 27 -15.11 -6.85 31.78
N THR A 28 -14.01 -6.09 31.85
CA THR A 28 -14.04 -4.62 31.89
C THR A 28 -13.43 -4.03 30.62
N VAL A 29 -14.10 -3.04 30.03
CA VAL A 29 -13.60 -2.35 28.83
C VAL A 29 -12.37 -1.52 29.20
N GLN A 30 -11.33 -1.60 28.38
CA GLN A 30 -10.09 -0.85 28.54
C GLN A 30 -9.95 0.16 27.39
N ALA A 31 -9.13 1.19 27.58
CA ALA A 31 -8.77 2.07 26.50
C ALA A 31 -7.95 1.30 25.45
N ASP A 32 -8.24 1.51 24.17
CA ASP A 32 -7.45 0.92 23.10
C ASP A 32 -6.07 1.58 23.07
N ALA A 33 -5.04 0.76 23.29
CA ALA A 33 -3.65 1.16 23.25
C ALA A 33 -2.84 0.06 22.57
N ASP A 34 -1.73 0.45 21.92
CA ASP A 34 -0.80 -0.49 21.32
C ASP A 34 -0.24 -1.43 22.40
N VAL A 35 -0.34 -2.74 22.17
CA VAL A 35 0.16 -3.77 23.08
C VAL A 35 1.51 -4.25 22.60
N PHE A 36 2.51 -4.15 23.48
CA PHE A 36 3.87 -4.66 23.22
C PHE A 36 4.15 -5.91 24.06
N GLY A 37 4.89 -6.86 23.50
CA GLY A 37 5.28 -8.06 24.24
C GLY A 37 6.02 -9.08 23.41
N ASN A 38 6.17 -10.29 23.96
CA ASN A 38 6.74 -11.42 23.24
C ASN A 38 5.62 -12.37 22.82
N LEU A 39 5.62 -12.76 21.54
CA LEU A 39 4.75 -13.83 21.05
C LEU A 39 5.06 -15.13 21.79
N LEU A 40 4.05 -15.76 22.40
CA LEU A 40 4.21 -17.04 23.07
C LEU A 40 3.80 -18.20 22.17
N GLU A 41 2.61 -18.09 21.58
CA GLU A 41 2.04 -19.09 20.69
C GLU A 41 0.97 -18.45 19.80
N ALA A 42 0.73 -19.09 18.66
CA ALA A 42 -0.35 -18.80 17.75
C ALA A 42 -1.02 -20.11 17.35
N GLU A 43 -2.32 -20.23 17.59
CA GLU A 43 -3.10 -21.41 17.27
C GLU A 43 -4.41 -21.05 16.55
N ARG A 44 -5.01 -22.04 15.89
CA ARG A 44 -6.33 -21.84 15.28
C ARG A 44 -7.38 -21.74 16.35
N SER A 45 -8.29 -20.77 16.21
CA SER A 45 -9.44 -20.71 17.09
C SER A 45 -10.26 -21.99 16.93
N PRO A 46 -10.56 -22.71 18.03
CA PRO A 46 -11.42 -23.89 17.99
C PRO A 46 -12.88 -23.52 17.66
N ASP A 47 -13.27 -22.28 17.94
CA ASP A 47 -14.64 -21.77 17.74
C ASP A 47 -14.86 -21.21 16.33
N ASP A 48 -13.80 -20.70 15.70
CA ASP A 48 -13.84 -20.15 14.34
C ASP A 48 -12.54 -20.42 13.57
N SER A 49 -12.60 -21.38 12.64
CA SER A 49 -11.44 -21.76 11.80
C SER A 49 -10.88 -20.64 10.91
N SER A 50 -11.61 -19.53 10.73
CA SER A 50 -11.12 -18.35 10.01
C SER A 50 -10.22 -17.45 10.86
N GLN A 51 -10.10 -17.73 12.16
CA GLN A 51 -9.38 -16.91 13.11
C GLN A 51 -8.18 -17.63 13.71
N TRP A 52 -7.23 -16.83 14.19
CA TRP A 52 -6.17 -17.28 15.08
C TRP A 52 -6.34 -16.69 16.47
N ILE A 53 -5.97 -17.48 17.47
CA ILE A 53 -5.76 -17.00 18.83
C ILE A 53 -4.26 -16.92 19.05
N VAL A 54 -3.81 -15.72 19.40
CA VAL A 54 -2.41 -15.40 19.65
C VAL A 54 -2.24 -15.02 21.11
N ARG A 55 -1.24 -15.59 21.77
CA ARG A 55 -0.92 -15.24 23.16
C ARG A 55 0.37 -14.46 23.22
N ILE A 56 0.33 -13.34 23.92
CA ILE A 56 1.46 -12.44 24.06
C ILE A 56 1.75 -12.25 25.54
N GLN A 57 3.00 -12.40 25.93
CA GLN A 57 3.45 -11.94 27.24
C GLN A 57 3.74 -10.45 27.15
N ALA A 58 2.87 -9.63 27.74
CA ALA A 58 3.02 -8.18 27.71
C ALA A 58 4.34 -7.75 28.35
N GLY A 59 5.00 -6.78 27.73
CA GLY A 59 6.30 -6.31 28.20
C GLY A 59 6.86 -5.16 27.37
N VAL A 60 7.72 -4.36 27.99
CA VAL A 60 8.42 -3.28 27.28
C VAL A 60 9.52 -3.88 26.40
N PRO A 61 9.50 -3.62 25.07
CA PRO A 61 10.51 -4.09 24.14
C PRO A 61 11.92 -3.64 24.53
N ARG A 62 12.91 -4.48 24.24
CA ARG A 62 14.32 -4.28 24.63
C ARG A 62 14.89 -2.95 24.15
N ALA A 63 14.62 -2.58 22.89
CA ALA A 63 15.14 -1.33 22.33
C ALA A 63 14.54 -0.09 23.01
N LEU A 64 13.26 -0.13 23.38
CA LEU A 64 12.63 0.96 24.12
C LEU A 64 13.21 1.08 25.52
N ARG A 65 13.40 -0.05 26.21
CA ARG A 65 14.02 -0.08 27.53
C ARG A 65 15.42 0.54 27.51
N ALA A 66 16.26 0.13 26.56
CA ALA A 66 17.61 0.67 26.43
C ALA A 66 17.61 2.19 26.20
N ALA A 67 16.70 2.71 25.37
CA ALA A 67 16.62 4.15 25.12
C ALA A 67 16.10 4.94 26.34
N GLU A 68 15.13 4.41 27.09
CA GLU A 68 14.67 5.05 28.34
C GLU A 68 15.80 5.06 29.40
N GLU A 69 16.55 3.97 29.52
CA GLU A 69 17.74 3.88 30.39
C GLU A 69 18.81 4.92 30.00
N GLU A 70 19.12 5.06 28.71
CA GLU A 70 20.07 6.07 28.20
C GLU A 70 19.60 7.50 28.49
N MET A 71 18.29 7.75 28.39
CA MET A 71 17.68 9.05 28.70
C MET A 71 17.49 9.29 30.21
N GLY A 72 17.87 8.33 31.07
CA GLY A 72 17.70 8.42 32.53
C GLY A 72 16.23 8.43 32.98
N ARG A 73 15.33 7.87 32.16
CA ARG A 73 13.90 7.80 32.43
C ARG A 73 13.51 6.44 33.03
N PRO A 74 12.54 6.40 33.96
CA PRO A 74 12.07 5.13 34.51
C PRO A 74 11.38 4.30 33.42
N THR A 75 11.83 3.06 33.25
CA THR A 75 11.14 2.10 32.36
C THR A 75 9.74 1.81 32.93
N PRO A 76 8.68 1.86 32.11
CA PRO A 76 7.34 1.46 32.55
C PRO A 76 7.35 0.04 33.11
N THR A 77 6.67 -0.16 34.24
CA THR A 77 6.47 -1.50 34.81
C THR A 77 5.20 -2.09 34.23
N VAL A 78 5.31 -3.28 33.63
CA VAL A 78 4.16 -4.09 33.23
C VAL A 78 3.87 -5.07 34.36
N GLU A 79 2.60 -5.31 34.65
CA GLU A 79 2.20 -6.28 35.66
C GLU A 79 2.81 -7.66 35.36
N LYS A 80 3.45 -8.24 36.38
CA LYS A 80 4.20 -9.49 36.20
C LYS A 80 3.23 -10.61 35.85
N GLY A 81 3.41 -11.20 34.66
CA GLY A 81 2.60 -12.31 34.19
C GLY A 81 1.32 -11.89 33.45
N LEU A 82 1.16 -10.62 33.09
CA LEU A 82 0.09 -10.18 32.20
C LEU A 82 0.20 -10.90 30.85
N ILE A 83 -0.82 -11.70 30.55
CA ILE A 83 -0.99 -12.36 29.25
C ILE A 83 -2.04 -11.58 28.47
N VAL A 84 -1.78 -11.42 27.18
CA VAL A 84 -2.74 -10.83 26.25
C VAL A 84 -3.17 -11.91 25.27
N THR A 85 -4.46 -12.18 25.25
CA THR A 85 -5.12 -13.07 24.31
C THR A 85 -5.67 -12.25 23.16
N VAL A 86 -5.09 -12.41 21.98
CA VAL A 86 -5.36 -11.61 20.79
C VAL A 86 -6.08 -12.46 19.75
N THR A 87 -7.23 -12.00 19.28
CA THR A 87 -7.92 -12.61 18.14
C THR A 87 -7.42 -11.96 16.85
N VAL A 88 -6.87 -12.75 15.94
CA VAL A 88 -6.45 -12.30 14.60
C VAL A 88 -7.44 -12.85 13.58
N GLY A 89 -8.35 -11.99 13.13
CA GLY A 89 -9.41 -12.33 12.19
C GLY A 89 -9.09 -12.02 10.72
N PRO A 90 -10.05 -12.26 9.80
CA PRO A 90 -9.81 -12.14 8.37
C PRO A 90 -9.50 -10.74 7.84
N ASP A 91 -9.79 -9.68 8.60
CA ASP A 91 -9.48 -8.31 8.22
C ASP A 91 -8.21 -7.76 8.89
N ALA A 92 -7.61 -8.52 9.82
CA ALA A 92 -6.37 -8.14 10.48
C ALA A 92 -5.21 -8.13 9.47
N ILE A 93 -4.28 -7.19 9.63
CA ILE A 93 -3.04 -7.14 8.84
C ILE A 93 -1.89 -7.71 9.68
N VAL A 94 -1.08 -8.59 9.09
CA VAL A 94 0.11 -9.13 9.73
C VAL A 94 1.34 -8.68 8.94
N VAL A 95 2.36 -8.17 9.65
CA VAL A 95 3.60 -7.68 9.06
C VAL A 95 4.79 -8.32 9.77
N ALA A 96 5.68 -8.93 9.00
CA ALA A 96 6.92 -9.51 9.50
C ALA A 96 8.06 -9.23 8.52
N GLY A 97 9.25 -8.92 9.05
CA GLY A 97 10.45 -8.74 8.20
C GLY A 97 10.27 -7.64 7.16
N ASP A 98 9.70 -6.51 7.58
CA ASP A 98 9.41 -5.33 6.78
C ASP A 98 8.30 -5.49 5.72
N ARG A 99 7.54 -6.59 5.66
CA ARG A 99 6.54 -6.83 4.61
C ARG A 99 5.26 -7.50 5.14
N PRO A 100 4.13 -7.42 4.41
CA PRO A 100 2.96 -8.26 4.68
C PRO A 100 3.39 -9.74 4.74
N ALA A 101 2.96 -10.43 5.77
CA ALA A 101 3.42 -11.78 6.07
C ALA A 101 2.29 -12.66 6.58
N ARG A 102 2.49 -13.98 6.59
CA ARG A 102 1.59 -14.88 7.31
C ARG A 102 1.91 -14.87 8.81
N LEU A 103 0.91 -15.15 9.64
CA LEU A 103 1.10 -15.22 11.09
C LEU A 103 2.04 -16.37 11.49
N ASP A 104 2.00 -17.48 10.76
CA ASP A 104 2.87 -18.64 10.95
C ASP A 104 4.34 -18.41 10.50
N GLU A 105 4.65 -17.23 9.93
CA GLU A 105 6.02 -16.80 9.65
C GLU A 105 6.67 -16.04 10.82
N ILE A 106 5.92 -15.76 11.90
CA ILE A 106 6.44 -15.09 13.10
C ILE A 106 6.76 -16.13 14.16
N ASP A 107 8.05 -16.30 14.47
CA ASP A 107 8.50 -17.28 15.45
C ASP A 107 8.05 -16.91 16.88
N PRO A 108 7.65 -17.90 17.71
CA PRO A 108 7.52 -17.70 19.15
C PRO A 108 8.79 -17.13 19.77
N GLY A 109 8.62 -16.21 20.73
CA GLY A 109 9.68 -15.41 21.34
C GLY A 109 10.00 -14.12 20.60
N THR A 110 9.42 -13.88 19.41
CA THR A 110 9.58 -12.61 18.69
C THR A 110 8.92 -11.47 19.46
N GLU A 111 9.62 -10.34 19.60
CA GLU A 111 9.02 -9.11 20.13
C GLU A 111 8.02 -8.58 19.11
N VAL A 112 6.78 -8.35 19.52
CA VAL A 112 5.67 -7.95 18.66
C VAL A 112 4.96 -6.72 19.22
N VAL A 113 4.23 -6.05 18.34
CA VAL A 113 3.23 -5.04 18.68
C VAL A 113 1.88 -5.44 18.09
N VAL A 114 0.82 -5.21 18.84
CA VAL A 114 -0.56 -5.37 18.37
C VAL A 114 -1.28 -4.04 18.50
N ILE A 115 -1.81 -3.58 17.37
CA ILE A 115 -2.71 -2.43 17.30
C ILE A 115 -4.14 -2.99 17.35
N PRO A 116 -4.92 -2.72 18.39
CA PRO A 116 -6.26 -3.27 18.54
C PRO A 116 -7.26 -2.64 17.57
N VAL A 117 -8.31 -3.38 17.24
CA VAL A 117 -9.55 -2.81 16.70
C VAL A 117 -10.18 -1.96 17.79
N ALA A 118 -10.53 -0.72 17.45
CA ALA A 118 -11.12 0.21 18.41
C ALA A 118 -12.39 -0.37 19.05
N GLY A 119 -12.47 -0.31 20.38
CA GLY A 119 -13.58 -0.78 21.20
C GLY A 119 -13.52 -2.26 21.57
N THR A 120 -12.47 -3.00 21.20
CA THR A 120 -12.38 -4.46 21.43
C THR A 120 -11.56 -4.84 22.66
N THR A 121 -10.77 -3.90 23.21
CA THR A 121 -9.87 -4.19 24.34
C THR A 121 -10.66 -4.37 25.63
N ARG A 122 -10.53 -5.55 26.26
CA ARG A 122 -11.22 -5.88 27.52
C ARG A 122 -10.33 -6.69 28.46
N MET A 123 -10.37 -6.40 29.75
CA MET A 123 -9.71 -7.18 30.79
C MET A 123 -10.64 -8.30 31.26
N VAL A 124 -10.15 -9.54 31.31
CA VAL A 124 -10.84 -10.71 31.87
C VAL A 124 -10.09 -11.13 33.15
N GLY A 125 -10.74 -11.03 34.31
CA GLY A 125 -10.06 -11.16 35.59
C GLY A 125 -9.06 -10.02 35.82
N SER A 126 -7.91 -10.32 36.44
CA SER A 126 -6.89 -9.31 36.77
C SER A 126 -5.61 -9.39 35.93
N THR A 127 -5.42 -10.43 35.12
CA THR A 127 -4.13 -10.69 34.43
C THR A 127 -4.27 -11.18 32.97
N ASP A 128 -5.47 -11.21 32.40
CA ASP A 128 -5.70 -11.66 31.02
C ASP A 128 -6.44 -10.59 30.19
N LEU A 129 -5.73 -9.96 29.26
CA LEU A 129 -6.27 -8.91 28.39
C LEU A 129 -6.70 -9.51 27.06
N HIS A 130 -7.94 -9.29 26.67
CA HIS A 130 -8.52 -9.78 25.42
C HIS A 130 -8.71 -8.62 24.45
N LEU A 131 -8.34 -8.79 23.19
CA LEU A 131 -8.58 -7.80 22.14
C LEU A 131 -8.63 -8.45 20.75
N GLU A 132 -9.16 -7.72 19.76
CA GLU A 132 -9.07 -8.09 18.35
C GLU A 132 -7.96 -7.27 17.69
N ALA A 133 -7.11 -7.91 16.88
CA ALA A 133 -6.04 -7.22 16.18
C ALA A 133 -6.56 -6.52 14.92
N ALA A 134 -6.35 -5.20 14.82
CA ALA A 134 -6.39 -4.51 13.54
C ALA A 134 -5.07 -4.74 12.77
N THR A 135 -3.94 -4.73 13.50
CA THR A 135 -2.63 -5.03 12.94
C THR A 135 -1.76 -5.73 13.97
N LEU A 136 -1.02 -6.76 13.57
CA LEU A 136 0.02 -7.41 14.34
C LEU A 136 1.34 -7.29 13.57
N MET A 137 2.38 -6.78 14.22
CA MET A 137 3.70 -6.60 13.58
C MET A 137 4.82 -7.13 14.47
N ASP A 138 5.90 -7.63 13.87
CA ASP A 138 7.15 -7.73 14.61
C ASP A 138 7.64 -6.32 15.03
N PHE A 139 8.21 -6.22 16.23
CA PHE A 139 8.61 -4.96 16.80
C PHE A 139 9.78 -4.32 16.04
N ALA A 140 10.62 -5.09 15.35
CA ALA A 140 11.72 -4.53 14.57
C ALA A 140 11.19 -3.73 13.37
N THR A 141 10.17 -4.25 12.68
CA THR A 141 9.45 -3.56 11.61
C THR A 141 8.71 -2.33 12.14
N PHE A 142 7.94 -2.48 13.24
CA PHE A 142 7.23 -1.35 13.84
C PHE A 142 8.19 -0.23 14.25
N ARG A 143 9.31 -0.57 14.90
CA ARG A 143 10.34 0.37 15.29
C ARG A 143 10.89 1.12 14.08
N ARG A 144 11.19 0.42 12.99
CA ARG A 144 11.71 1.03 11.76
C ARG A 144 10.72 2.03 11.16
N TRP A 145 9.45 1.66 11.12
CA TRP A 145 8.41 2.45 10.47
C TRP A 145 7.93 3.63 11.33
N ARG A 146 7.54 3.37 12.59
CA ARG A 146 6.87 4.34 13.47
C ARG A 146 7.80 5.02 14.46
N LEU A 147 8.96 4.43 14.76
CA LEU A 147 9.95 4.96 15.68
C LEU A 147 11.33 5.12 15.03
N PRO A 148 11.44 5.83 13.88
CA PRO A 148 12.67 5.84 13.08
C PRO A 148 13.90 6.41 13.81
N ASN A 149 13.68 7.23 14.85
CA ASN A 149 14.77 7.73 15.70
C ASN A 149 15.35 6.67 16.65
N LEU A 150 14.61 5.59 16.90
CA LEU A 150 15.02 4.43 17.71
C LEU A 150 15.61 3.31 16.84
N ALA A 151 15.41 3.36 15.52
CA ALA A 151 15.97 2.39 14.61
C ALA A 151 17.50 2.58 14.48
N SER A 152 18.23 1.47 14.42
CA SER A 152 19.64 1.47 14.01
C SER A 152 19.77 1.95 12.57
N SER A 153 20.98 2.39 12.18
CA SER A 153 21.33 2.70 10.78
C SER A 153 20.82 1.60 9.84
N GLU A 154 20.00 1.99 8.86
CA GLU A 154 19.45 1.08 7.86
C GLU A 154 20.60 0.58 6.98
N VAL A 155 20.71 -0.75 6.83
CA VAL A 155 21.58 -1.33 5.81
C VAL A 155 20.83 -1.18 4.49
N ILE A 156 21.13 -0.12 3.76
CA ILE A 156 20.61 0.10 2.41
C ILE A 156 21.33 -0.93 1.52
N ALA A 157 20.56 -1.82 0.91
CA ALA A 157 21.11 -2.75 -0.07
C ALA A 157 21.69 -1.94 -1.24
N ALA A 158 22.79 -2.42 -1.83
CA ALA A 158 23.29 -1.82 -3.06
C ALA A 158 22.18 -1.87 -4.12
N GLU A 159 21.82 -0.71 -4.64
CA GLU A 159 20.75 -0.58 -5.61
C GLU A 159 21.25 -0.97 -7.00
N ASP A 160 20.52 -1.85 -7.68
CA ASP A 160 20.80 -2.24 -9.06
C ASP A 160 19.83 -1.52 -10.01
N PRO A 161 20.32 -0.59 -10.86
CA PRO A 161 19.50 0.10 -11.83
C PRO A 161 18.84 -0.79 -12.90
N ALA A 162 19.27 -2.04 -13.03
CA ALA A 162 18.65 -3.02 -13.92
C ALA A 162 17.38 -3.65 -13.35
N MET A 163 17.18 -3.60 -12.02
CA MET A 163 16.01 -4.18 -11.36
C MET A 163 14.80 -3.25 -11.49
N ILE A 164 13.60 -3.85 -11.42
CA ILE A 164 12.34 -3.11 -11.30
C ILE A 164 12.17 -2.66 -9.86
N ASN A 165 12.10 -3.60 -8.92
CA ASN A 165 11.93 -3.26 -7.50
C ASN A 165 13.24 -2.72 -6.93
N SER A 166 13.15 -1.63 -6.17
CA SER A 166 14.31 -1.00 -5.53
C SER A 166 14.02 -0.60 -4.08
N SER A 167 14.97 0.07 -3.41
CA SER A 167 14.71 0.73 -2.11
C SER A 167 13.97 2.06 -2.25
N GLY A 168 13.07 2.15 -3.24
CA GLY A 168 12.27 3.31 -3.57
C GLY A 168 10.78 2.98 -3.61
N VAL A 169 10.02 3.79 -4.35
CA VAL A 169 8.57 3.60 -4.49
C VAL A 169 8.26 3.26 -5.93
N GLU A 170 8.05 1.98 -6.22
CA GLU A 170 7.57 1.48 -7.50
C GLU A 170 6.04 1.22 -7.48
N ILE A 171 5.31 1.96 -8.32
CA ILE A 171 3.85 2.04 -8.30
C ILE A 171 3.24 2.00 -9.70
N ALA A 172 1.91 1.94 -9.75
CA ALA A 172 1.11 2.02 -10.97
C ALA A 172 1.58 1.06 -12.07
N PRO A 173 1.68 -0.26 -11.80
CA PRO A 173 1.98 -1.22 -12.86
C PRO A 173 0.91 -1.17 -13.96
N VAL A 174 1.36 -1.32 -15.20
CA VAL A 174 0.55 -1.41 -16.41
C VAL A 174 1.18 -2.48 -17.30
N PRO A 175 0.79 -3.76 -17.13
CA PRO A 175 1.25 -4.82 -18.02
C PRO A 175 0.61 -4.65 -19.41
N VAL A 176 1.35 -4.98 -20.46
CA VAL A 176 0.89 -4.97 -21.86
C VAL A 176 0.77 -6.40 -22.35
N GLY A 177 -0.31 -6.71 -23.09
CA GLY A 177 -0.49 -8.05 -23.65
C GLY A 177 -0.59 -9.12 -22.56
N ASP A 178 0.30 -10.12 -22.63
CA ASP A 178 0.44 -11.24 -21.67
C ASP A 178 1.30 -10.91 -20.44
N GLY A 179 1.76 -9.65 -20.32
CA GLY A 179 2.65 -9.20 -19.25
C GLY A 179 4.14 -9.27 -19.62
N GLY A 180 4.49 -9.63 -20.86
CA GLY A 180 5.88 -9.61 -21.35
C GLY A 180 6.48 -8.19 -21.44
N VAL A 181 5.66 -7.14 -21.45
CA VAL A 181 6.09 -5.75 -21.32
C VAL A 181 5.38 -5.13 -20.12
N LEU A 182 6.14 -4.39 -19.30
CA LEU A 182 5.64 -3.72 -18.12
C LEU A 182 6.00 -2.23 -18.16
N TYR A 183 4.97 -1.40 -18.02
CA TYR A 183 5.13 -0.02 -17.63
C TYR A 183 4.91 0.11 -16.13
N PHE A 184 5.74 0.88 -15.45
CA PHE A 184 5.56 1.20 -14.03
C PHE A 184 6.04 2.62 -13.76
N THR A 185 5.68 3.18 -12.62
CA THR A 185 6.09 4.53 -12.20
C THR A 185 6.92 4.45 -10.96
N ALA A 186 7.97 5.27 -10.87
CA ALA A 186 8.81 5.33 -9.69
C ALA A 186 9.04 6.77 -9.22
N HIS A 187 9.35 6.92 -7.93
CA HIS A 187 9.94 8.11 -7.34
C HIS A 187 10.89 7.77 -6.19
N LEU A 188 11.76 8.71 -5.83
CA LEU A 188 12.67 8.57 -4.70
C LEU A 188 11.92 8.78 -3.38
N ARG A 189 12.15 7.91 -2.39
CA ARG A 189 11.60 8.04 -1.05
C ARG A 189 12.39 9.08 -0.24
N PRO A 190 11.72 9.97 0.52
CA PRO A 190 12.40 10.96 1.34
C PRO A 190 13.23 10.33 2.46
N PRO A 191 14.37 10.95 2.84
CA PRO A 191 15.15 10.53 3.98
C PRO A 191 14.37 10.70 5.29
N ALA A 192 14.65 9.83 6.27
CA ALA A 192 14.05 9.91 7.60
C ALA A 192 14.53 11.13 8.40
N LYS A 193 15.78 11.57 8.17
CA LYS A 193 16.43 12.68 8.86
C LYS A 193 16.96 13.69 7.86
N GLU A 194 16.95 14.95 8.26
CA GLU A 194 17.55 16.03 7.48
C GLU A 194 19.07 15.81 7.33
N GLY A 195 19.57 15.87 6.10
CA GLY A 195 20.97 15.63 5.76
C GLY A 195 21.29 14.20 5.31
N ASP A 196 20.38 13.24 5.51
CA ASP A 196 20.51 11.89 4.93
C ASP A 196 20.15 11.90 3.43
N GLY A 197 20.62 10.87 2.70
CA GLY A 197 20.33 10.71 1.27
C GLY A 197 18.91 10.23 0.99
N TRP A 198 18.35 10.66 -0.13
CA TRP A 198 17.11 10.08 -0.68
C TRP A 198 17.32 8.62 -1.07
N HIS A 199 16.27 7.82 -1.00
CA HIS A 199 16.32 6.38 -1.24
C HIS A 199 15.61 5.99 -2.54
N GLY A 200 16.08 4.95 -3.21
CA GLY A 200 15.56 4.45 -4.47
C GLY A 200 16.57 4.63 -5.62
N VAL A 201 16.47 3.75 -6.62
CA VAL A 201 17.40 3.76 -7.76
C VAL A 201 17.34 5.10 -8.49
N HIS A 202 18.51 5.72 -8.65
CA HIS A 202 18.71 6.89 -9.50
C HIS A 202 18.60 6.53 -10.99
N ARG A 203 17.37 6.43 -11.50
CA ARG A 203 17.07 6.26 -12.93
C ARG A 203 17.04 7.61 -13.65
N GLU A 204 17.25 7.59 -14.96
CA GLU A 204 17.07 8.79 -15.78
C GLU A 204 15.68 9.41 -15.53
N GLY A 205 15.63 10.72 -15.33
CA GLY A 205 14.39 11.44 -15.04
C GLY A 205 14.01 11.52 -13.55
N LEU A 206 14.61 10.70 -12.68
CA LEU A 206 14.50 10.83 -11.23
C LEU A 206 15.63 11.72 -10.71
N VAL A 207 15.27 12.88 -10.17
CA VAL A 207 16.22 13.83 -9.58
C VAL A 207 16.00 13.89 -8.08
N ILE A 208 17.10 14.03 -7.34
CA ILE A 208 17.03 14.29 -5.90
C ILE A 208 16.33 15.64 -5.69
N PRO A 209 15.21 15.70 -4.95
CA PRO A 209 14.55 16.95 -4.64
C PRO A 209 15.46 17.90 -3.84
N GLY A 210 15.43 19.18 -4.19
CA GLY A 210 16.26 20.21 -3.56
C GLY A 210 16.02 21.61 -4.13
N GLY A 211 16.22 22.65 -3.30
CA GLY A 211 15.92 24.04 -3.68
C GLY A 211 14.45 24.22 -4.06
N ASP A 212 14.21 24.61 -5.32
CA ASP A 212 12.87 24.78 -5.92
C ASP A 212 12.33 23.50 -6.61
N VAL A 213 13.12 22.42 -6.64
CA VAL A 213 12.76 21.17 -7.32
C VAL A 213 12.05 20.22 -6.35
N GLY A 214 10.74 20.04 -6.56
CA GLY A 214 9.94 19.06 -5.82
C GLY A 214 10.20 17.60 -6.24
N MET A 215 9.56 16.67 -5.51
CA MET A 215 9.58 15.25 -5.84
C MET A 215 9.07 15.00 -7.27
N ARG A 216 9.79 14.14 -8.01
CA ARG A 216 9.43 13.76 -9.38
C ARG A 216 8.97 12.30 -9.43
N GLU A 217 7.80 12.08 -10.01
CA GLU A 217 7.30 10.77 -10.43
C GLU A 217 7.51 10.60 -11.94
N ARG A 218 8.09 9.46 -12.35
CA ARG A 218 8.35 9.13 -13.77
C ARG A 218 7.97 7.70 -14.08
N SER A 219 7.46 7.47 -15.29
CA SER A 219 7.22 6.12 -15.80
C SER A 219 8.40 5.54 -16.55
N PHE A 220 8.55 4.24 -16.41
CA PHE A 220 9.57 3.41 -17.04
C PHE A 220 8.90 2.27 -17.80
N ARG A 221 9.51 1.85 -18.91
CA ARG A 221 9.17 0.66 -19.68
C ARG A 221 10.27 -0.39 -19.46
N THR A 222 9.88 -1.63 -19.28
CA THR A 222 10.77 -2.80 -19.30
C THR A 222 10.08 -3.94 -20.03
N GLU A 223 10.89 -4.86 -20.54
CA GLU A 223 10.46 -6.01 -21.34
C GLU A 223 11.13 -7.27 -20.82
N LEU A 224 10.36 -8.35 -20.69
CA LEU A 224 10.83 -9.64 -20.23
C LEU A 224 11.52 -10.37 -21.37
N ALA A 225 12.83 -10.56 -21.23
CA ALA A 225 13.67 -11.35 -22.11
C ALA A 225 13.96 -12.74 -21.50
N GLY A 226 14.71 -13.58 -22.23
CA GLY A 226 15.01 -14.94 -21.81
C GLY A 226 15.86 -15.05 -20.53
N ASP A 227 16.64 -14.01 -20.19
CA ASP A 227 17.48 -13.92 -18.99
C ASP A 227 16.82 -13.12 -17.85
N GLY A 228 15.64 -12.53 -18.07
CA GLY A 228 14.92 -11.72 -17.10
C GLY A 228 14.45 -10.40 -17.70
N TRP A 229 14.11 -9.44 -16.85
CA TRP A 229 13.69 -8.12 -17.29
C TRP A 229 14.84 -7.32 -17.86
N THR A 230 14.58 -6.62 -18.96
CA THR A 230 15.50 -5.59 -19.47
C THR A 230 15.56 -4.42 -18.49
N LYS A 231 16.68 -3.68 -18.52
CA LYS A 231 16.83 -2.48 -17.69
C LYS A 231 15.66 -1.51 -17.93
N PRO A 232 14.99 -1.00 -16.88
CA PRO A 232 13.92 -0.02 -17.04
C PRO A 232 14.38 1.25 -17.77
N GLU A 233 13.68 1.59 -18.86
CA GLU A 233 13.94 2.77 -19.69
C GLU A 233 12.91 3.86 -19.44
N LEU A 234 13.37 5.12 -19.30
CA LEU A 234 12.47 6.26 -19.07
C LEU A 234 11.51 6.44 -20.24
N VAL A 235 10.21 6.50 -19.94
CA VAL A 235 9.18 6.86 -20.92
C VAL A 235 9.17 8.38 -21.09
N LYS A 236 9.68 8.86 -22.23
CA LYS A 236 9.80 10.29 -22.55
C LYS A 236 8.61 10.79 -23.36
N PHE A 237 8.07 11.93 -22.93
CA PHE A 237 7.04 12.67 -23.63
C PHE A 237 7.55 14.10 -23.90
N PRO A 238 7.53 14.59 -25.15
CA PRO A 238 7.97 15.94 -25.46
C PRO A 238 7.21 17.00 -24.64
N GLY A 239 7.93 17.98 -24.09
CA GLY A 239 7.36 19.11 -23.35
C GLY A 239 7.02 18.84 -21.88
N LEU A 240 7.30 17.65 -21.35
CA LEU A 240 6.99 17.27 -19.96
C LEU A 240 8.22 17.14 -19.05
N ASP A 241 9.37 17.69 -19.45
CA ASP A 241 10.62 17.59 -18.67
C ASP A 241 10.50 18.18 -17.26
N GLU A 242 9.75 19.29 -17.12
CA GLU A 242 9.51 19.98 -15.86
C GLU A 242 8.30 19.48 -15.08
N ALA A 243 7.56 18.50 -15.59
CA ALA A 243 6.42 17.95 -14.88
C ALA A 243 6.88 17.30 -13.56
N THR A 244 6.15 17.53 -12.47
CA THR A 244 6.38 16.85 -11.19
C THR A 244 5.85 15.42 -11.22
N ARG A 245 4.83 15.15 -12.04
CA ARG A 245 4.33 13.80 -12.29
C ARG A 245 4.18 13.54 -13.78
N VAL A 246 4.72 12.42 -14.24
CA VAL A 246 4.44 11.80 -15.53
C VAL A 246 4.22 10.32 -15.27
N ARG A 247 2.95 9.89 -15.29
CA ARG A 247 2.54 8.53 -14.94
C ARG A 247 1.70 7.91 -16.04
N VAL A 248 2.25 6.95 -16.77
CA VAL A 248 1.50 6.11 -17.70
C VAL A 248 0.51 5.27 -16.91
N THR A 249 -0.77 5.30 -17.30
CA THR A 249 -1.85 4.60 -16.59
C THR A 249 -2.60 3.60 -17.45
N TRP A 250 -2.41 3.68 -18.77
CA TRP A 250 -2.94 2.71 -19.73
C TRP A 250 -2.07 2.71 -20.99
N VAL A 251 -1.86 1.56 -21.60
CA VAL A 251 -1.13 1.37 -22.87
C VAL A 251 -1.91 0.37 -23.72
N GLU A 252 -2.00 0.63 -25.02
CA GLU A 252 -2.57 -0.30 -25.99
C GLU A 252 -1.65 -1.52 -26.21
N ASP A 253 -2.20 -2.69 -26.56
CA ASP A 253 -1.41 -3.93 -26.64
C ASP A 253 -0.27 -3.88 -27.68
N ASP A 254 -0.43 -3.12 -28.76
CA ASP A 254 0.62 -2.88 -29.77
C ASP A 254 1.54 -1.71 -29.41
N GLU A 255 1.34 -1.15 -28.22
CA GLU A 255 1.98 0.02 -27.66
C GLU A 255 1.94 1.27 -28.56
N THR A 256 0.94 1.43 -29.42
CA THR A 256 0.81 2.59 -30.31
C THR A 256 0.07 3.77 -29.69
N ALA A 257 -0.64 3.56 -28.59
CA ALA A 257 -1.34 4.59 -27.83
C ALA A 257 -1.19 4.38 -26.32
N CYS A 258 -1.17 5.48 -25.56
CA CYS A 258 -1.22 5.42 -24.10
C CYS A 258 -2.03 6.58 -23.49
N LEU A 259 -2.47 6.40 -22.25
CA LEU A 259 -2.94 7.47 -21.38
C LEU A 259 -1.88 7.77 -20.32
N VAL A 260 -1.67 9.05 -20.08
CA VAL A 260 -0.66 9.56 -19.12
C VAL A 260 -1.30 10.57 -18.19
N SER A 261 -1.09 10.42 -16.89
CA SER A 261 -1.43 11.40 -15.87
C SER A 261 -0.27 12.34 -15.65
N VAL A 262 -0.53 13.63 -15.77
CA VAL A 262 0.49 14.69 -15.75
C VAL A 262 0.17 15.70 -14.67
N LYS A 263 1.20 16.16 -13.96
CA LYS A 263 1.13 17.30 -13.05
C LYS A 263 2.38 18.16 -13.23
N THR A 264 2.22 19.45 -13.47
CA THR A 264 3.29 20.46 -13.43
C THR A 264 3.32 21.11 -12.03
N PRO A 265 4.37 21.86 -11.67
CA PRO A 265 4.43 22.53 -10.36
C PRO A 265 3.23 23.45 -10.07
N ASP A 266 2.76 24.17 -11.09
CA ASP A 266 1.78 25.25 -10.94
C ASP A 266 0.34 24.87 -11.35
N ASP A 267 0.15 23.74 -12.05
CA ASP A 267 -1.16 23.34 -12.56
C ASP A 267 -1.79 22.18 -11.78
N LEU A 268 -3.12 22.09 -11.90
CA LEU A 268 -3.89 20.94 -11.47
C LEU A 268 -3.55 19.72 -12.35
N PRO A 269 -3.64 18.49 -11.80
CA PRO A 269 -3.37 17.30 -12.59
C PRO A 269 -4.38 17.14 -13.73
N TRP A 270 -3.91 16.56 -14.82
CA TRP A 270 -4.70 16.26 -16.02
C TRP A 270 -4.29 14.93 -16.64
N VAL A 271 -5.17 14.37 -17.49
CA VAL A 271 -4.89 13.16 -18.27
C VAL A 271 -4.70 13.53 -19.74
N GLY A 272 -3.60 13.04 -20.32
CA GLY A 272 -3.26 13.19 -21.71
C GLY A 272 -3.33 11.87 -22.47
N ARG A 273 -3.49 11.97 -23.78
CA ARG A 273 -3.30 10.86 -24.73
C ARG A 273 -2.04 11.11 -25.55
N ALA A 274 -1.20 10.09 -25.68
CA ALA A 274 -0.06 10.12 -26.59
C ALA A 274 -0.09 8.92 -27.52
N THR A 275 0.56 9.05 -28.67
CA THR A 275 0.62 8.03 -29.72
C THR A 275 2.04 7.87 -30.26
N ARG A 276 2.34 6.71 -30.84
CA ARG A 276 3.56 6.45 -31.61
C ARG A 276 3.26 5.43 -32.72
N SER A 277 4.14 5.32 -33.71
CA SER A 277 3.92 4.43 -34.87
C SER A 277 4.10 2.95 -34.54
N ASP A 278 4.98 2.65 -33.58
CA ASP A 278 5.41 1.31 -33.20
C ASP A 278 6.15 1.35 -31.85
N PRO A 279 6.40 0.21 -31.19
CA PRO A 279 7.06 0.17 -29.89
C PRO A 279 8.46 0.80 -29.81
N GLY A 280 9.18 0.92 -30.92
CA GLY A 280 10.51 1.53 -30.98
C GLY A 280 10.49 3.04 -31.26
N ALA A 281 9.35 3.60 -31.66
CA ALA A 281 9.22 5.01 -31.96
C ALA A 281 9.05 5.88 -30.70
N ALA A 282 9.43 7.15 -30.83
CA ALA A 282 9.20 8.14 -29.78
C ALA A 282 7.70 8.44 -29.62
N TRP A 283 7.26 8.64 -28.38
CA TRP A 283 5.91 9.11 -28.10
C TRP A 283 5.69 10.55 -28.59
N SER A 284 4.49 10.82 -29.09
CA SER A 284 4.03 12.17 -29.40
C SER A 284 3.93 13.03 -28.12
N THR A 285 3.89 14.35 -28.29
CA THR A 285 3.42 15.25 -27.22
C THR A 285 2.04 14.80 -26.76
N PRO A 286 1.81 14.62 -25.44
CA PRO A 286 0.49 14.27 -24.94
C PRO A 286 -0.54 15.37 -25.22
N GLU A 287 -1.66 14.99 -25.84
CA GLU A 287 -2.82 15.86 -26.02
C GLU A 287 -3.70 15.76 -24.78
N GLN A 288 -3.91 16.88 -24.08
CA GLN A 288 -4.76 16.92 -22.89
C GLN A 288 -6.22 16.60 -23.25
N LEU A 289 -6.81 15.67 -22.51
CA LEU A 289 -8.22 15.30 -22.65
C LEU A 289 -9.09 16.26 -21.84
N ALA A 290 -9.30 17.47 -22.36
CA ALA A 290 -10.04 18.54 -21.68
C ALA A 290 -11.46 18.15 -21.25
N SER A 291 -12.09 17.21 -21.97
CA SER A 291 -13.43 16.69 -21.67
C SER A 291 -13.55 15.96 -20.32
N LEU A 292 -12.42 15.54 -19.73
CA LEU A 292 -12.40 14.92 -18.40
C LEU A 292 -12.55 15.96 -17.28
N GLY A 293 -12.34 17.24 -17.58
CA GLY A 293 -12.39 18.34 -16.63
C GLY A 293 -11.12 18.49 -15.78
N ASN A 294 -11.14 19.45 -14.87
CA ASN A 294 -10.02 19.76 -13.99
C ASN A 294 -9.77 18.62 -12.98
N GLU A 295 -8.52 18.51 -12.51
CA GLU A 295 -8.08 17.52 -11.52
C GLU A 295 -8.31 16.05 -11.94
N ALA A 296 -8.36 15.79 -13.25
CA ALA A 296 -8.42 14.42 -13.77
C ALA A 296 -7.05 13.75 -13.65
N GLN A 297 -7.02 12.54 -13.11
CA GLN A 297 -5.80 11.72 -13.02
C GLN A 297 -6.13 10.23 -13.12
N ASP A 298 -5.11 9.41 -13.28
CA ASP A 298 -5.16 7.96 -13.40
C ASP A 298 -6.24 7.44 -14.37
N GLY A 299 -6.27 7.99 -15.58
CA GLY A 299 -7.25 7.61 -16.60
C GLY A 299 -6.93 6.27 -17.27
N VAL A 300 -7.97 5.46 -17.49
CA VAL A 300 -7.92 4.18 -18.20
C VAL A 300 -9.10 4.03 -19.16
N TYR A 301 -8.88 3.43 -20.32
CA TYR A 301 -9.99 3.07 -21.20
C TYR A 301 -10.75 1.85 -20.66
N LEU A 302 -12.08 1.87 -20.81
CA LEU A 302 -12.89 0.66 -20.59
C LEU A 302 -12.50 -0.44 -21.58
N THR A 303 -12.53 -1.69 -21.12
CA THR A 303 -12.23 -2.86 -21.93
C THR A 303 -13.06 -2.87 -23.21
N GLY A 304 -12.40 -3.02 -24.36
CA GLY A 304 -13.04 -2.99 -25.68
C GLY A 304 -13.50 -1.60 -26.16
N SER A 305 -13.12 -0.52 -25.48
CA SER A 305 -13.45 0.85 -25.84
C SER A 305 -12.18 1.69 -26.03
N ARG A 306 -12.20 2.60 -27.01
CA ARG A 306 -11.17 3.62 -27.24
C ARG A 306 -11.66 5.05 -26.96
N THR A 307 -12.84 5.18 -26.37
CA THR A 307 -13.48 6.50 -26.19
C THR A 307 -14.06 6.71 -24.79
N LYS A 308 -14.51 5.65 -24.12
CA LYS A 308 -14.98 5.70 -22.72
C LYS A 308 -13.83 5.51 -21.75
N ILE A 309 -13.69 6.43 -20.80
CA ILE A 309 -12.56 6.50 -19.86
C ILE A 309 -13.09 6.47 -18.43
N VAL A 310 -12.51 5.62 -17.59
CA VAL A 310 -12.65 5.73 -16.13
C VAL A 310 -11.41 6.43 -15.58
N PHE A 311 -11.59 7.36 -14.66
CA PHE A 311 -10.49 8.16 -14.13
C PHE A 311 -10.81 8.68 -12.72
N VAL A 312 -9.78 9.12 -12.01
CA VAL A 312 -9.87 9.67 -10.65
C VAL A 312 -10.01 11.18 -10.72
N SER A 313 -10.84 11.75 -9.84
CA SER A 313 -10.92 13.20 -9.67
C SER A 313 -11.37 13.59 -8.25
N LYS A 314 -10.94 14.78 -7.79
CA LYS A 314 -11.35 15.39 -6.51
C LYS A 314 -12.35 16.56 -6.72
N ARG A 315 -13.03 16.59 -7.86
CA ARG A 315 -13.94 17.70 -8.20
C ARG A 315 -15.09 17.89 -7.20
N GLY A 316 -15.61 19.12 -7.15
CA GLY A 316 -16.88 19.45 -6.47
C GLY A 316 -16.75 19.61 -4.95
N ASP A 317 -15.70 20.28 -4.49
CA ASP A 317 -15.40 20.53 -3.07
C ASP A 317 -15.28 19.26 -2.19
N ARG A 318 -15.09 18.10 -2.82
CA ARG A 318 -14.95 16.82 -2.12
C ARG A 318 -13.64 16.76 -1.36
N GLU A 319 -13.66 16.29 -0.11
CA GLU A 319 -12.44 16.05 0.65
C GLU A 319 -11.64 14.84 0.14
N ARG A 320 -12.33 13.89 -0.49
CA ARG A 320 -11.79 12.60 -0.95
C ARG A 320 -11.91 12.46 -2.48
N SER A 321 -10.98 11.73 -3.09
CA SER A 321 -11.04 11.39 -4.51
C SER A 321 -12.08 10.31 -4.79
N ASP A 322 -12.62 10.31 -6.01
CA ASP A 322 -13.61 9.34 -6.47
C ASP A 322 -13.37 8.97 -7.95
N LEU A 323 -14.03 7.90 -8.40
CA LEU A 323 -13.97 7.43 -9.78
C LEU A 323 -15.11 8.02 -10.63
N PHE A 324 -14.74 8.53 -11.80
CA PHE A 324 -15.65 9.11 -12.79
C PHE A 324 -15.58 8.33 -14.09
N LEU A 325 -16.74 8.18 -14.73
CA LEU A 325 -16.87 7.65 -16.07
C LEU A 325 -17.10 8.80 -17.05
N TYR A 326 -16.21 8.93 -18.02
CA TYR A 326 -16.42 9.71 -19.21
C TYR A 326 -16.98 8.82 -20.33
N ASP A 327 -18.19 9.12 -20.80
CA ASP A 327 -18.78 8.58 -22.02
C ASP A 327 -19.10 9.74 -22.99
N PRO A 328 -18.40 9.87 -24.14
CA PRO A 328 -18.62 10.99 -25.05
C PRO A 328 -20.01 10.99 -25.71
N LYS A 329 -20.77 9.90 -25.61
CA LYS A 329 -22.15 9.82 -26.12
C LYS A 329 -23.19 10.24 -25.09
N ASN A 330 -22.79 10.53 -23.86
CA ASN A 330 -23.66 10.95 -22.78
C ASN A 330 -23.43 12.44 -22.50
N GLU A 331 -24.47 13.25 -22.65
CA GLU A 331 -24.38 14.71 -22.45
C GLU A 331 -24.10 15.11 -20.99
N ASP A 332 -24.46 14.23 -20.04
CA ASP A 332 -24.21 14.42 -18.60
C ASP A 332 -22.81 13.94 -18.16
N SER A 333 -21.97 13.52 -19.10
CA SER A 333 -20.61 13.03 -18.87
C SER A 333 -19.61 14.19 -18.66
N PRO A 334 -18.58 14.03 -17.81
CA PRO A 334 -18.27 12.87 -16.97
C PRO A 334 -19.09 12.83 -15.67
N MET A 335 -19.50 11.63 -15.27
CA MET A 335 -20.32 11.38 -14.08
C MET A 335 -19.62 10.44 -13.09
N PRO A 336 -19.89 10.55 -11.78
CA PRO A 336 -19.45 9.54 -10.81
C PRO A 336 -19.93 8.14 -11.22
N LEU A 337 -19.14 7.10 -10.94
CA LEU A 337 -19.58 5.72 -11.16
C LEU A 337 -20.71 5.33 -10.19
N GLU A 338 -21.80 4.77 -10.74
CA GLU A 338 -22.97 4.29 -10.00
C GLU A 338 -23.05 2.73 -9.96
N PRO A 339 -23.59 2.10 -8.89
CA PRO A 339 -24.03 2.73 -7.65
C PRO A 339 -22.86 3.46 -7.02
N GLN A 340 -23.08 4.66 -6.48
CA GLN A 340 -22.05 5.49 -5.87
C GLN A 340 -21.07 4.56 -5.17
N ILE A 341 -19.91 4.38 -5.80
CA ILE A 341 -18.89 3.51 -5.23
C ILE A 341 -18.39 4.19 -3.92
N CYS A 342 -18.88 5.40 -3.61
CA CYS A 342 -18.91 6.11 -2.33
C CYS A 342 -19.33 5.24 -1.13
N THR A 343 -18.38 4.48 -0.61
CA THR A 343 -18.32 4.19 0.81
C THR A 343 -17.14 4.94 1.40
N VAL A 344 -17.15 5.17 2.71
CA VAL A 344 -16.12 5.85 3.51
C VAL A 344 -14.69 5.53 3.02
N GLY A 345 -14.14 6.34 2.11
CA GLY A 345 -12.76 6.23 1.65
C GLY A 345 -12.45 7.02 0.38
N SER A 346 -11.18 7.31 0.11
CA SER A 346 -10.72 7.85 -1.16
C SER A 346 -10.53 6.72 -2.17
N GLU A 347 -11.05 6.88 -3.38
CA GLU A 347 -10.91 5.90 -4.46
C GLU A 347 -9.86 6.33 -5.47
N TRP A 348 -9.04 5.38 -5.93
CA TRP A 348 -7.86 5.68 -6.72
C TRP A 348 -7.34 4.47 -7.54
N SER A 349 -6.45 4.75 -8.48
CA SER A 349 -5.79 3.76 -9.38
C SER A 349 -6.74 2.77 -10.07
N PRO A 350 -7.69 3.23 -10.89
CA PRO A 350 -8.53 2.33 -11.68
C PRO A 350 -7.70 1.57 -12.73
N ARG A 351 -8.04 0.30 -12.95
CA ARG A 351 -7.52 -0.58 -14.02
C ARG A 351 -8.64 -1.44 -14.57
N THR A 352 -8.57 -1.81 -15.84
CA THR A 352 -9.62 -2.57 -16.52
C THR A 352 -9.15 -3.97 -16.87
N GLY A 353 -9.99 -4.97 -16.59
CA GLY A 353 -9.72 -6.38 -16.88
C GLY A 353 -10.31 -6.85 -18.20
N PRO A 354 -9.85 -7.99 -18.73
CA PRO A 354 -10.24 -8.46 -20.06
C PRO A 354 -11.70 -8.90 -20.18
N GLN A 355 -12.39 -9.16 -19.07
CA GLN A 355 -13.82 -9.49 -19.07
C GLN A 355 -14.69 -8.30 -18.63
N GLY A 356 -14.14 -7.07 -18.70
CA GLY A 356 -14.85 -5.85 -18.33
C GLY A 356 -14.87 -5.59 -16.82
N GLU A 357 -13.96 -6.20 -16.07
CA GLU A 357 -13.76 -5.87 -14.66
C GLU A 357 -13.16 -4.48 -14.49
N LEU A 358 -13.50 -3.82 -13.39
CA LEU A 358 -12.83 -2.60 -12.93
C LEU A 358 -12.15 -2.89 -11.60
N PHE A 359 -10.82 -2.86 -11.60
CA PHE A 359 -9.98 -2.93 -10.41
C PHE A 359 -9.71 -1.51 -9.93
N PHE A 360 -9.74 -1.27 -8.63
CA PHE A 360 -9.43 0.04 -8.04
C PHE A 360 -9.12 -0.11 -6.56
N CYS A 361 -8.49 0.90 -5.97
CA CYS A 361 -8.27 0.96 -4.55
C CYS A 361 -9.30 1.84 -3.86
N ARG A 362 -9.71 1.44 -2.65
CA ARG A 362 -10.39 2.32 -1.69
C ARG A 362 -9.57 2.32 -0.41
N GLU A 363 -8.99 3.48 -0.08
CA GLU A 363 -7.95 3.58 0.96
C GLU A 363 -6.84 2.54 0.69
N ASP A 364 -6.62 1.60 1.61
CA ASP A 364 -5.63 0.53 1.53
C ASP A 364 -6.17 -0.79 0.93
N ARG A 365 -7.46 -0.84 0.54
CA ARG A 365 -8.12 -2.06 0.03
C ARG A 365 -8.09 -2.08 -1.50
N GLN A 366 -7.52 -3.15 -2.06
CA GLN A 366 -7.74 -3.50 -3.45
C GLN A 366 -9.15 -4.09 -3.65
N LEU A 367 -9.93 -3.46 -4.51
CA LEU A 367 -11.29 -3.84 -4.86
C LEU A 367 -11.41 -4.21 -6.34
N ILE A 368 -12.47 -4.94 -6.65
CA ILE A 368 -12.90 -5.25 -8.01
C ILE A 368 -14.41 -5.06 -8.14
N PHE A 369 -14.84 -4.40 -9.21
CA PHE A 369 -16.22 -4.35 -9.66
C PHE A 369 -16.41 -5.28 -10.86
N LYS A 370 -17.28 -6.28 -10.70
CA LYS A 370 -17.64 -7.25 -11.73
C LYS A 370 -19.09 -7.69 -11.53
N GLY A 371 -19.89 -7.73 -12.60
CA GLY A 371 -21.28 -8.19 -12.54
C GLY A 371 -22.18 -7.39 -11.60
N GLY A 372 -21.96 -6.07 -11.47
CA GLY A 372 -22.75 -5.20 -10.62
C GLY A 372 -22.41 -5.27 -9.12
N GLN A 373 -21.34 -5.97 -8.74
CA GLN A 373 -20.91 -6.11 -7.36
C GLN A 373 -19.48 -5.64 -7.17
N VAL A 374 -19.24 -4.97 -6.04
CA VAL A 374 -17.90 -4.63 -5.55
C VAL A 374 -17.46 -5.68 -4.53
N ARG A 375 -16.26 -6.22 -4.70
CA ARG A 375 -15.65 -7.19 -3.78
C ARG A 375 -14.20 -6.82 -3.50
N ALA A 376 -13.71 -7.16 -2.31
CA ALA A 376 -12.28 -7.05 -2.01
C ALA A 376 -11.53 -8.22 -2.64
N LEU A 377 -10.42 -7.93 -3.32
CA LEU A 377 -9.48 -8.96 -3.74
C LEU A 377 -8.57 -9.32 -2.56
N ARG A 378 -8.21 -10.60 -2.47
CA ARG A 378 -7.41 -11.14 -1.38
C ARG A 378 -6.34 -12.08 -1.94
N LEU A 379 -5.12 -11.94 -1.43
CA LEU A 379 -4.08 -12.95 -1.59
C LEU A 379 -4.41 -14.18 -0.71
N PRO A 380 -3.85 -15.35 -1.02
CA PRO A 380 -4.01 -16.55 -0.20
C PRO A 380 -3.62 -16.29 1.26
N GLY A 381 -4.46 -16.73 2.20
CA GLY A 381 -4.26 -16.47 3.61
C GLY A 381 -5.57 -16.38 4.37
N LEU A 382 -5.47 -16.29 5.69
CA LEU A 382 -6.64 -16.26 6.57
C LEU A 382 -6.95 -14.85 7.02
N HIS A 383 -5.90 -14.13 7.40
CA HIS A 383 -5.88 -12.69 7.61
C HIS A 383 -5.54 -11.97 6.30
N ARG A 384 -5.63 -10.64 6.32
CA ARG A 384 -5.50 -9.79 5.15
C ARG A 384 -4.03 -9.46 4.86
N PHE A 385 -3.63 -9.68 3.62
CA PHE A 385 -2.41 -9.09 3.06
C PHE A 385 -2.70 -7.72 2.47
N LEU A 386 -1.86 -6.73 2.77
CA LEU A 386 -1.97 -5.42 2.15
C LEU A 386 -1.33 -5.48 0.75
N PHE A 387 -2.13 -5.21 -0.28
CA PHE A 387 -1.66 -4.96 -1.63
C PHE A 387 -2.60 -3.97 -2.33
N THR A 388 -2.08 -3.24 -3.33
CA THR A 388 -2.80 -2.15 -4.01
C THR A 388 -2.43 -2.07 -5.49
N GLN A 389 -3.16 -1.24 -6.25
CA GLN A 389 -2.85 -0.88 -7.64
C GLN A 389 -2.79 -2.08 -8.59
N ALA A 390 -3.69 -3.05 -8.38
CA ALA A 390 -3.71 -4.27 -9.16
C ALA A 390 -4.13 -4.02 -10.62
N ALA A 391 -3.32 -4.52 -11.55
CA ALA A 391 -3.46 -4.39 -12.99
C ALA A 391 -3.35 -5.78 -13.66
N PRO A 392 -4.44 -6.30 -14.24
CA PRO A 392 -4.44 -7.60 -14.91
C PRO A 392 -3.79 -7.51 -16.30
N THR A 393 -3.27 -8.64 -16.79
CA THR A 393 -2.89 -8.80 -18.19
C THR A 393 -4.12 -8.91 -19.10
N SER A 394 -3.98 -8.55 -20.38
CA SER A 394 -5.06 -8.63 -21.37
C SER A 394 -5.54 -10.07 -21.64
N ASP A 395 -4.69 -11.06 -21.42
CA ASP A 395 -5.03 -12.48 -21.52
C ASP A 395 -5.72 -13.03 -20.26
N GLY A 396 -5.80 -12.23 -19.20
CA GLY A 396 -6.46 -12.56 -17.93
C GLY A 396 -5.76 -13.65 -17.12
N ARG A 397 -4.50 -13.97 -17.40
CA ARG A 397 -3.75 -15.03 -16.69
C ARG A 397 -3.00 -14.51 -15.47
N TRP A 398 -2.57 -13.25 -15.51
CA TRP A 398 -1.71 -12.66 -14.49
C TRP A 398 -2.28 -11.35 -13.98
N ILE A 399 -1.92 -11.00 -12.75
CA ILE A 399 -2.21 -9.71 -12.15
C ILE A 399 -0.95 -9.17 -11.49
N PHE A 400 -0.58 -7.94 -11.87
CA PHE A 400 0.55 -7.19 -11.31
C PHE A 400 0.01 -6.23 -10.26
N PHE A 401 0.68 -6.06 -9.13
CA PHE A 401 0.22 -5.20 -8.04
C PHE A 401 1.38 -4.75 -7.15
N CYS A 402 1.12 -3.75 -6.30
CA CYS A 402 2.10 -3.24 -5.36
C CYS A 402 1.88 -3.83 -3.96
N MET A 403 2.94 -4.24 -3.28
CA MET A 403 2.95 -4.57 -1.86
C MET A 403 3.88 -3.61 -1.11
N PRO A 404 3.49 -3.14 0.09
CA PRO A 404 4.32 -2.24 0.86
C PRO A 404 5.51 -2.99 1.45
N LYS A 405 6.64 -2.30 1.52
CA LYS A 405 7.78 -2.68 2.35
C LYS A 405 8.01 -1.57 3.36
N TYR A 406 7.78 -1.88 4.63
CA TYR A 406 7.73 -0.90 5.71
C TYR A 406 9.13 -0.32 5.97
N ARG A 407 9.30 0.94 5.59
CA ARG A 407 10.49 1.76 5.76
C ARG A 407 10.22 2.97 6.66
N PRO A 408 11.27 3.68 7.11
CA PRO A 408 11.08 4.92 7.84
C PRO A 408 10.23 5.95 7.09
N LEU A 409 9.30 6.59 7.80
CA LEU A 409 8.34 7.61 7.33
C LEU A 409 7.29 7.11 6.33
N GLU A 410 7.72 6.53 5.21
CA GLU A 410 6.88 6.07 4.11
C GLU A 410 7.31 4.64 3.74
N PRO A 411 6.38 3.71 3.46
CA PRO A 411 6.75 2.41 2.93
C PRO A 411 7.29 2.53 1.50
N ASP A 412 8.36 1.78 1.21
CA ASP A 412 8.69 1.42 -0.17
C ASP A 412 7.50 0.65 -0.78
N GLN A 413 7.41 0.63 -2.10
CA GLN A 413 6.42 -0.18 -2.82
C GLN A 413 7.16 -1.07 -3.80
N ASP A 414 6.98 -2.37 -3.64
CA ASP A 414 7.53 -3.39 -4.53
C ASP A 414 6.40 -3.92 -5.42
N ILE A 415 6.68 -4.15 -6.70
CA ILE A 415 5.76 -4.77 -7.65
C ILE A 415 5.88 -6.29 -7.55
N TYR A 416 4.74 -6.93 -7.44
CA TYR A 416 4.56 -8.38 -7.43
C TYR A 416 3.63 -8.79 -8.56
N VAL A 417 3.68 -10.06 -8.89
CA VAL A 417 2.79 -10.70 -9.86
C VAL A 417 2.29 -12.02 -9.31
N SER A 418 1.02 -12.29 -9.57
CA SER A 418 0.37 -13.56 -9.21
C SER A 418 -0.45 -14.05 -10.38
N ARG A 419 -0.64 -15.37 -10.45
CA ARG A 419 -1.66 -15.95 -11.31
C ARG A 419 -3.04 -15.55 -10.80
N ILE A 420 -3.96 -15.24 -11.70
CA ILE A 420 -5.37 -15.01 -11.38
C ILE A 420 -6.25 -16.10 -12.02
N GLY A 421 -7.16 -16.66 -11.24
CA GLY A 421 -8.15 -17.64 -11.68
C GLY A 421 -9.37 -16.99 -12.33
N GLU A 422 -10.16 -17.76 -13.07
CA GLU A 422 -11.43 -17.30 -13.67
C GLU A 422 -12.44 -16.84 -12.60
N ASP A 423 -12.34 -17.42 -11.40
CA ASP A 423 -13.11 -17.06 -10.21
C ASP A 423 -12.56 -15.85 -9.46
N LEU A 424 -11.52 -15.20 -10.00
CA LEU A 424 -10.76 -14.09 -9.39
C LEU A 424 -9.97 -14.49 -8.15
N SER A 425 -9.75 -15.79 -7.92
CA SER A 425 -8.77 -16.24 -6.92
C SER A 425 -7.37 -15.80 -7.35
N ILE A 426 -6.60 -15.26 -6.41
CA ILE A 426 -5.21 -14.84 -6.65
C ILE A 426 -4.30 -15.92 -6.06
N GLY A 427 -3.30 -16.35 -6.83
CA GLY A 427 -2.27 -17.28 -6.37
C GLY A 427 -1.22 -16.62 -5.47
N GLU A 428 -0.20 -17.39 -5.09
CA GLU A 428 0.92 -16.87 -4.30
C GLU A 428 1.63 -15.71 -5.03
N PRO A 429 1.99 -14.62 -4.33
CA PRO A 429 2.72 -13.49 -4.90
C PRO A 429 4.18 -13.83 -5.18
N VAL A 430 4.68 -13.44 -6.34
CA VAL A 430 6.10 -13.52 -6.72
C VAL A 430 6.62 -12.09 -6.96
N PRO A 431 7.78 -11.69 -6.40
CA PRO A 431 8.41 -10.43 -6.76
C PRO A 431 8.59 -10.33 -8.28
N VAL A 432 8.30 -9.19 -8.88
CA VAL A 432 8.28 -9.07 -10.35
C VAL A 432 9.63 -9.43 -10.98
N ASP A 433 10.74 -9.09 -10.32
CA ASP A 433 12.09 -9.39 -10.81
C ASP A 433 12.38 -10.91 -10.87
N ASP A 434 11.73 -11.69 -10.00
CA ASP A 434 11.86 -13.15 -9.91
C ASP A 434 10.84 -13.90 -10.78
N TRP A 435 9.84 -13.20 -11.32
CA TRP A 435 8.78 -13.83 -12.09
C TRP A 435 9.25 -14.36 -13.43
N ARG A 436 8.84 -15.58 -13.75
CA ARG A 436 9.04 -16.26 -15.04
C ARG A 436 7.71 -16.94 -15.42
N PRO A 437 7.03 -16.49 -16.50
CA PRO A 437 5.68 -16.92 -16.87
C PRO A 437 5.55 -18.37 -17.36
#